data_AF-A0AAU7FMF9-F1
#
_entry.id   AF-A0AAU7FMF9-F1
#
_cell.length_a   1.000
_cell.length_b   1.000
_cell.length_c   1.000
_cell.angle_alpha   90.00
_cell.angle_beta   90.00
_cell.angle_gamma   90.00
#
_symmetry.space_group_name_H-M   'P 1'
#
loop_
_entity.id
_entity.type
_entity.pdbx_description
1 polymer ?
#
loop_
_entity_poly.entity_id
_entity_poly.type
_entity_poly.pdbx_seq_one_letter_code
_entity_poly.pdbx_strand_id
1 'polypeptide(L)'
;MKKTAAFLVTASLASSTLFAFSPAISAHALTQTQAEQSIPQGPKAALNSIYQLAHKGQMPYYAEGLKIGVQTKKDVRHKLGQPYPATGQNGFDLYHAEMGNPGFAFHYDKKGKINEIRYFGTNVEKETNIGGMTPSLLKKQLGPADSVSTIPQTKEKKYVYQTGDYELEFVVGHDPDISQHELTVVHINLIKAGS
;
A
#
# COMPACT_ATOMS: atom_id res chain seq x y z
N MET A 1 48.72 22.76 70.38
CA MET A 1 49.30 23.25 69.10
C MET A 1 48.12 23.86 68.34
N LYS A 2 48.00 25.21 68.30
CA LYS A 2 48.22 26.09 67.12
C LYS A 2 47.36 25.67 65.91
N LYS A 3 46.58 26.49 65.20
CA LYS A 3 46.08 27.88 65.24
C LYS A 3 45.29 28.03 63.90
N THR A 4 44.33 28.97 63.84
CA THR A 4 43.88 29.77 62.65
C THR A 4 43.22 29.04 61.46
N ALA A 5 42.00 29.35 61.03
CA ALA A 5 41.40 30.60 60.53
C ALA A 5 41.83 31.02 59.10
N ALA A 6 40.80 31.19 58.26
CA ALA A 6 40.60 32.24 57.26
C ALA A 6 41.34 32.23 55.89
N PHE A 7 40.48 32.24 54.86
CA PHE A 7 40.44 33.16 53.71
C PHE A 7 41.53 33.06 52.63
N LEU A 8 41.08 32.80 51.39
CA LEU A 8 41.37 33.67 50.24
C LEU A 8 40.40 33.36 49.08
N VAL A 9 39.62 34.38 48.73
CA VAL A 9 38.89 34.53 47.47
C VAL A 9 39.86 35.12 46.45
N THR A 10 39.92 34.55 45.24
CA THR A 10 40.21 35.32 44.02
C THR A 10 39.57 34.62 42.82
N ALA A 11 38.64 35.34 42.18
CA ALA A 11 38.01 34.99 40.92
C ALA A 11 38.83 35.53 39.74
N SER A 12 38.92 34.75 38.65
CA SER A 12 39.09 35.19 37.24
C SER A 12 39.12 33.92 36.38
N LEU A 13 38.06 33.65 35.61
CA LEU A 13 37.79 34.08 34.23
C LEU A 13 38.36 33.10 33.17
N ALA A 14 37.44 32.71 32.28
CA ALA A 14 37.60 32.28 30.90
C ALA A 14 37.82 30.77 30.59
N SER A 15 36.77 30.23 29.96
CA SER A 15 36.82 29.36 28.78
C SER A 15 37.30 27.92 28.96
N SER A 16 36.35 27.00 29.11
CA SER A 16 35.82 26.19 28.00
C SER A 16 35.04 24.99 28.53
N THR A 17 33.86 24.81 27.97
CA THR A 17 32.83 23.83 28.27
C THR A 17 33.22 22.43 27.80
N LEU A 18 33.06 21.40 28.63
CA LEU A 18 32.44 20.13 28.23
C LEU A 18 31.67 19.53 29.41
N PHE A 19 30.36 19.41 29.19
CA PHE A 19 29.35 18.92 30.11
C PHE A 19 29.45 17.40 30.31
N ALA A 20 29.09 17.01 31.52
CA ALA A 20 28.86 15.65 31.96
C ALA A 20 27.90 14.88 31.04
N PHE A 21 28.25 13.64 30.73
CA PHE A 21 27.33 12.66 30.16
C PHE A 21 26.39 12.16 31.25
N SER A 22 25.12 12.58 31.18
CA SER A 22 24.00 11.83 31.76
C SER A 22 23.65 10.65 30.82
N PRO A 23 23.26 9.46 31.32
CA PRO A 23 22.78 8.41 30.46
C PRO A 23 21.40 8.83 29.92
N ALA A 24 21.34 9.00 28.61
CA ALA A 24 20.10 9.30 27.90
C ALA A 24 19.15 8.10 27.95
N ILE A 25 17.89 8.42 28.18
CA ILE A 25 16.69 7.59 28.06
C ILE A 25 16.74 6.82 26.74
N SER A 26 16.76 5.50 26.79
CA SER A 26 16.51 4.66 25.61
C SER A 26 15.06 4.82 25.18
N ALA A 27 14.82 5.72 24.22
CA ALA A 27 13.61 5.69 23.42
C ALA A 27 13.64 4.41 22.57
N HIS A 28 12.91 3.37 22.99
CA HIS A 28 12.56 2.28 22.09
C HIS A 28 11.63 2.85 21.01
N ALA A 29 12.19 3.17 19.85
CA ALA A 29 11.43 3.33 18.64
C ALA A 29 10.70 2.01 18.37
N LEU A 30 9.37 2.01 18.50
CA LEU A 30 8.51 0.94 18.03
C LEU A 30 8.65 0.84 16.51
N THR A 31 9.60 0.04 16.06
CA THR A 31 9.62 -0.44 14.67
C THR A 31 8.48 -1.46 14.59
N GLN A 32 7.34 -1.04 14.05
CA GLN A 32 6.32 -1.98 13.59
C GLN A 32 6.97 -2.80 12.47
N THR A 33 7.38 -4.02 12.80
CA THR A 33 7.80 -5.00 11.81
C THR A 33 6.58 -5.36 10.97
N GLN A 34 6.42 -4.65 9.84
CA GLN A 34 5.56 -5.15 8.77
C GLN A 34 6.16 -6.48 8.33
N ALA A 35 5.40 -7.56 8.52
CA ALA A 35 5.80 -8.88 8.05
C ALA A 35 6.07 -8.78 6.54
N GLU A 36 7.30 -9.11 6.13
CA GLU A 36 7.69 -9.20 4.74
C GLU A 36 6.90 -10.35 4.10
N GLN A 37 5.77 -10.02 3.46
CA GLN A 37 4.98 -11.01 2.76
C GLN A 37 5.60 -11.23 1.39
N SER A 38 6.04 -12.47 1.14
CA SER A 38 6.64 -12.86 -0.13
C SER A 38 5.64 -12.68 -1.27
N ILE A 39 5.92 -11.74 -2.18
CA ILE A 39 5.15 -11.60 -3.40
C ILE A 39 5.42 -12.81 -4.32
N PRO A 40 4.38 -13.49 -4.85
CA PRO A 40 4.55 -14.54 -5.84
C PRO A 40 5.42 -14.06 -6.99
N GLN A 41 6.40 -14.87 -7.37
CA GLN A 41 7.35 -14.51 -8.41
C GLN A 41 6.66 -14.49 -9.79
N GLY A 42 6.50 -13.28 -10.35
CA GLY A 42 6.08 -13.04 -11.72
C GLY A 42 4.58 -12.75 -11.92
N PRO A 43 4.23 -12.06 -13.02
CA PRO A 43 2.91 -11.49 -13.26
C PRO A 43 1.80 -12.55 -13.31
N LYS A 44 2.11 -13.76 -13.81
CA LYS A 44 1.16 -14.87 -13.86
C LYS A 44 0.75 -15.34 -12.46
N ALA A 45 1.70 -15.44 -11.54
CA ALA A 45 1.42 -15.93 -10.19
C ALA A 45 0.61 -14.91 -9.40
N ALA A 46 0.98 -13.63 -9.49
CA ALA A 46 0.20 -12.51 -8.93
C ALA A 46 -1.23 -12.48 -9.49
N LEU A 47 -1.40 -12.61 -10.81
CA LEU A 47 -2.70 -12.63 -11.47
C LEU A 47 -3.60 -13.75 -10.93
N ASN A 48 -3.07 -14.97 -10.85
CA ASN A 48 -3.84 -16.12 -10.37
C ASN A 48 -4.24 -15.95 -8.90
N SER A 49 -3.35 -15.42 -8.06
CA SER A 49 -3.66 -15.14 -6.65
C SER A 49 -4.77 -14.10 -6.50
N ILE A 50 -4.71 -13.01 -7.28
CA ILE A 50 -5.72 -11.96 -7.28
C ILE A 50 -7.07 -12.54 -7.73
N TYR A 51 -7.09 -13.28 -8.84
CA TYR A 51 -8.30 -13.87 -9.38
C TYR A 51 -8.97 -14.84 -8.40
N GLN A 52 -8.20 -15.71 -7.74
CA GLN A 52 -8.74 -16.65 -6.76
C GLN A 52 -9.34 -15.95 -5.52
N LEU A 53 -8.71 -14.90 -5.02
CA LEU A 53 -9.21 -14.16 -3.85
C LEU A 53 -10.39 -13.25 -4.19
N ALA A 54 -10.51 -12.80 -5.43
CA ALA A 54 -11.63 -11.99 -5.89
C ALA A 54 -12.98 -12.71 -5.75
N HIS A 55 -13.02 -14.04 -5.97
CA HIS A 55 -14.22 -14.85 -5.68
C HIS A 55 -14.70 -14.77 -4.22
N LYS A 56 -13.81 -14.36 -3.30
CA LYS A 56 -14.10 -14.15 -1.88
C LYS A 56 -14.26 -12.68 -1.52
N GLY A 57 -14.21 -11.76 -2.48
CA GLY A 57 -14.27 -10.32 -2.29
C GLY A 57 -13.04 -9.76 -1.58
N GLN A 58 -11.87 -10.37 -1.78
CA GLN A 58 -10.62 -10.00 -1.13
C GLN A 58 -9.48 -9.81 -2.13
N MET A 59 -8.45 -9.08 -1.70
CA MET A 59 -7.17 -8.94 -2.41
C MET A 59 -6.04 -9.63 -1.64
N PRO A 60 -4.95 -10.02 -2.30
CA PRO A 60 -3.79 -10.67 -1.67
C PRO A 60 -2.97 -9.72 -0.78
N TYR A 61 -1.88 -10.26 -0.23
CA TYR A 61 -0.89 -9.54 0.58
C TYR A 61 -1.51 -8.97 1.85
N TYR A 62 -1.04 -7.80 2.28
CA TYR A 62 -1.47 -7.21 3.53
C TYR A 62 -2.94 -6.77 3.49
N ALA A 63 -3.58 -6.75 2.33
CA ALA A 63 -5.02 -6.57 2.19
C ALA A 63 -5.85 -7.85 2.45
N GLU A 64 -5.22 -9.02 2.57
CA GLU A 64 -5.92 -10.29 2.77
C GLU A 64 -6.77 -10.28 4.06
N GLY A 65 -7.99 -10.81 4.02
CA GLY A 65 -8.93 -10.72 5.13
C GLY A 65 -9.71 -9.40 5.21
N LEU A 66 -9.36 -8.38 4.42
CA LEU A 66 -10.20 -7.20 4.21
C LEU A 66 -11.16 -7.49 3.05
N LYS A 67 -12.41 -7.81 3.38
CA LYS A 67 -13.44 -8.25 2.45
C LYS A 67 -14.46 -7.16 2.16
N ILE A 68 -14.83 -7.04 0.89
CA ILE A 68 -15.91 -6.16 0.43
C ILE A 68 -17.22 -6.48 1.14
N GLY A 69 -17.88 -5.45 1.65
CA GLY A 69 -19.16 -5.51 2.35
C GLY A 69 -19.09 -6.04 3.78
N VAL A 70 -17.90 -6.37 4.29
CA VAL A 70 -17.74 -6.93 5.64
C VAL A 70 -16.96 -5.97 6.53
N GLN A 71 -15.67 -5.76 6.24
CA GLN A 71 -14.79 -4.92 7.03
C GLN A 71 -15.11 -3.44 6.83
N THR A 72 -14.83 -2.66 7.88
CA THR A 72 -15.08 -1.23 7.93
C THR A 72 -13.81 -0.43 7.75
N LYS A 73 -13.96 0.88 7.52
CA LYS A 73 -12.86 1.85 7.53
C LYS A 73 -11.98 1.77 8.78
N LYS A 74 -12.60 1.52 9.94
CA LYS A 74 -11.86 1.36 11.19
C LYS A 74 -10.98 0.11 11.18
N ASP A 75 -11.49 -1.00 10.63
CA ASP A 75 -10.76 -2.27 10.56
C ASP A 75 -9.57 -2.17 9.59
N VAL A 76 -9.76 -1.51 8.44
CA VAL A 76 -8.68 -1.23 7.48
C VAL A 76 -7.57 -0.43 8.16
N ARG A 77 -7.93 0.68 8.83
CA ARG A 77 -6.93 1.54 9.50
C ARG A 77 -6.28 0.88 10.72
N HIS A 78 -7.00 0.01 11.42
CA HIS A 78 -6.43 -0.78 12.50
C HIS A 78 -5.37 -1.75 11.97
N LYS A 79 -5.63 -2.35 10.80
CA LYS A 79 -4.72 -3.32 10.18
C LYS A 79 -3.53 -2.65 9.48
N LEU A 80 -3.76 -1.56 8.75
CA LEU A 80 -2.78 -0.97 7.82
C LEU A 80 -2.19 0.36 8.32
N GLY A 81 -2.69 0.90 9.43
CA GLY A 81 -2.31 2.22 9.92
C GLY A 81 -3.12 3.35 9.28
N GLN A 82 -2.60 4.57 9.34
CA GLN A 82 -3.28 5.72 8.71
C GLN A 82 -3.00 5.78 7.21
N PRO A 83 -3.99 6.14 6.38
CA PRO A 83 -3.77 6.34 4.95
C PRO A 83 -2.95 7.60 4.69
N TYR A 84 -2.49 7.75 3.44
CA TYR A 84 -1.85 8.96 2.94
C TYR A 84 -2.70 9.64 1.86
N PRO A 85 -3.05 10.93 2.00
CA PRO A 85 -2.98 11.69 3.23
C PRO A 85 -3.93 11.10 4.28
N ALA A 86 -3.77 11.45 5.57
CA ALA A 86 -4.57 10.88 6.66
C ALA A 86 -6.11 11.07 6.50
N THR A 87 -6.50 12.10 5.74
CA THR A 87 -7.88 12.39 5.37
C THR A 87 -8.44 11.46 4.28
N GLY A 88 -7.57 10.70 3.60
CA GLY A 88 -7.84 10.03 2.34
C GLY A 88 -7.68 10.97 1.14
N GLN A 89 -7.61 10.38 -0.06
CA GLN A 89 -7.50 11.07 -1.34
C GLN A 89 -8.65 10.64 -2.25
N ASN A 90 -9.41 11.61 -2.78
CA ASN A 90 -10.51 11.37 -3.73
C ASN A 90 -11.56 10.34 -3.25
N GLY A 91 -11.84 10.30 -1.94
CA GLY A 91 -12.78 9.34 -1.33
C GLY A 91 -12.18 7.99 -0.94
N PHE A 92 -10.89 7.78 -1.22
CA PHE A 92 -10.18 6.54 -0.87
C PHE A 92 -9.23 6.76 0.32
N ASP A 93 -9.13 5.75 1.19
CA ASP A 93 -7.97 5.60 2.06
C ASP A 93 -6.85 4.94 1.24
N LEU A 94 -5.85 5.73 0.85
CA LEU A 94 -4.72 5.30 0.02
C LEU A 94 -3.52 4.88 0.89
N TYR A 95 -2.91 3.76 0.53
CA TYR A 95 -1.71 3.19 1.12
C TYR A 95 -0.69 2.99 -0.01
N HIS A 96 0.41 3.73 0.03
CA HIS A 96 1.41 3.69 -1.03
C HIS A 96 2.18 2.37 -1.04
N ALA A 97 2.70 2.03 -2.21
CA ALA A 97 3.66 0.94 -2.35
C ALA A 97 5.01 1.36 -1.72
N GLU A 98 5.58 0.50 -0.87
CA GLU A 98 6.80 0.77 -0.12
C GLU A 98 7.71 -0.47 -0.12
N MET A 99 8.95 -0.33 -0.60
CA MET A 99 10.00 -1.34 -0.47
C MET A 99 9.57 -2.77 -0.87
N GLY A 100 8.88 -2.92 -2.00
CA GLY A 100 8.40 -4.21 -2.50
C GLY A 100 7.00 -4.60 -2.00
N ASN A 101 6.43 -3.87 -1.05
CA ASN A 101 5.02 -3.99 -0.72
C ASN A 101 4.18 -3.24 -1.76
N PRO A 102 3.06 -3.81 -2.21
CA PRO A 102 2.26 -3.18 -3.24
C PRO A 102 1.40 -2.06 -2.64
N GLY A 103 0.89 -1.16 -3.48
CA GLY A 103 -0.02 -0.10 -3.06
C GLY A 103 -1.47 -0.55 -3.10
N PHE A 104 -2.29 -0.03 -2.19
CA PHE A 104 -3.73 -0.24 -2.17
C PHE A 104 -4.51 1.04 -1.91
N ALA A 105 -5.74 1.11 -2.40
CA ALA A 105 -6.72 2.11 -1.99
C ALA A 105 -8.05 1.46 -1.65
N PHE A 106 -8.69 1.93 -0.58
CA PHE A 106 -9.97 1.41 -0.12
C PHE A 106 -11.02 2.52 -0.15
N HIS A 107 -12.12 2.25 -0.86
CA HIS A 107 -13.32 3.09 -0.79
C HIS A 107 -14.36 2.43 0.11
N TYR A 108 -15.23 3.26 0.68
CA TYR A 108 -16.24 2.81 1.62
C TYR A 108 -17.64 3.28 1.21
N ASP A 109 -18.64 2.46 1.50
CA ASP A 109 -20.04 2.83 1.36
C ASP A 109 -20.48 3.83 2.45
N LYS A 110 -21.74 4.27 2.37
CA LYS A 110 -22.35 5.18 3.36
C LYS A 110 -22.41 4.59 4.78
N LYS A 111 -22.29 3.27 4.93
CA LYS A 111 -22.24 2.57 6.22
C LYS A 111 -20.80 2.38 6.72
N GLY A 112 -19.81 2.89 5.99
CA GLY A 112 -18.39 2.80 6.31
C GLY A 112 -17.77 1.43 6.03
N LYS A 113 -18.43 0.55 5.26
CA LYS A 113 -17.92 -0.76 4.87
C LYS A 113 -17.18 -0.68 3.54
N ILE A 114 -16.15 -1.50 3.35
CA ILE A 114 -15.41 -1.55 2.08
C ILE A 114 -16.37 -1.85 0.94
N ASN A 115 -16.38 -1.03 -0.11
CA ASN A 115 -17.15 -1.31 -1.33
C ASN A 115 -16.28 -1.39 -2.60
N GLU A 116 -15.05 -0.89 -2.54
CA GLU A 116 -14.04 -1.05 -3.59
C GLU A 116 -12.66 -1.20 -2.96
N ILE A 117 -11.86 -2.12 -3.52
CA ILE A 117 -10.44 -2.27 -3.21
C ILE A 117 -9.68 -2.11 -4.53
N ARG A 118 -8.80 -1.11 -4.59
CA ARG A 118 -7.92 -0.88 -5.73
C ARG A 118 -6.51 -1.32 -5.38
N TYR A 119 -5.90 -2.08 -6.27
CA TYR A 119 -4.54 -2.60 -6.15
C TYR A 119 -3.64 -1.96 -7.22
N PHE A 120 -2.55 -1.33 -6.79
CA PHE A 120 -1.62 -0.58 -7.65
C PHE A 120 -0.32 -1.32 -7.95
N GLY A 121 -0.14 -2.55 -7.41
CA GLY A 121 1.12 -3.26 -7.55
C GLY A 121 2.28 -2.58 -6.81
N THR A 122 3.49 -3.01 -7.10
CA THR A 122 4.73 -2.53 -6.47
C THR A 122 5.39 -1.41 -7.28
N ASN A 123 6.11 -0.52 -6.60
CA ASN A 123 6.94 0.49 -7.27
C ASN A 123 8.26 -0.10 -7.79
N VAL A 124 8.82 -1.08 -7.08
CA VAL A 124 10.03 -1.80 -7.48
C VAL A 124 9.65 -3.09 -8.19
N GLU A 125 10.44 -3.46 -9.20
CA GLU A 125 10.25 -4.68 -10.00
C GLU A 125 8.82 -4.83 -10.53
N LYS A 126 8.19 -3.73 -10.94
CA LYS A 126 6.77 -3.69 -11.33
C LYS A 126 6.42 -4.69 -12.45
N GLU A 127 7.38 -5.00 -13.34
CA GLU A 127 7.29 -6.04 -14.38
C GLU A 127 7.05 -7.45 -13.82
N THR A 128 7.50 -7.73 -12.59
CA THR A 128 7.25 -9.01 -11.92
C THR A 128 5.85 -9.06 -11.28
N ASN A 129 5.10 -7.96 -11.32
CA ASN A 129 3.75 -7.79 -10.77
C ASN A 129 2.78 -7.28 -11.85
N ILE A 130 1.90 -6.31 -11.57
CA ILE A 130 0.91 -5.81 -12.54
C ILE A 130 1.53 -5.17 -13.79
N GLY A 131 2.76 -4.64 -13.69
CA GLY A 131 3.48 -4.09 -14.84
C GLY A 131 3.85 -5.14 -15.88
N GLY A 132 3.89 -6.43 -15.52
CA GLY A 132 4.03 -7.54 -16.48
C GLY A 132 2.69 -8.15 -16.91
N MET A 133 1.56 -7.63 -16.42
CA MET A 133 0.24 -8.12 -16.81
C MET A 133 -0.23 -7.40 -18.08
N THR A 134 -0.26 -8.11 -19.19
CA THR A 134 -0.74 -7.61 -20.49
C THR A 134 -2.13 -8.15 -20.80
N PRO A 135 -2.92 -7.51 -21.67
CA PRO A 135 -4.20 -8.07 -22.14
C PRO A 135 -4.08 -9.50 -22.67
N SER A 136 -2.96 -9.83 -23.33
CA SER A 136 -2.66 -11.17 -23.82
C SER A 136 -2.48 -12.17 -22.67
N LEU A 137 -1.79 -11.77 -21.60
CA LEU A 137 -1.66 -12.61 -20.39
C LEU A 137 -3.01 -12.83 -19.71
N LEU A 138 -3.80 -11.76 -19.53
CA LEU A 138 -5.15 -11.83 -18.96
C LEU A 138 -6.00 -12.84 -19.73
N LYS A 139 -6.05 -12.70 -21.07
CA LYS A 139 -6.79 -13.61 -21.94
C LYS A 139 -6.30 -15.06 -21.83
N LYS A 140 -4.98 -15.26 -21.77
CA LYS A 140 -4.37 -16.59 -21.69
C LYS A 140 -4.64 -17.30 -20.36
N GLN A 141 -4.71 -16.56 -19.25
CA GLN A 141 -4.89 -17.14 -17.91
C GLN A 141 -6.36 -17.23 -17.50
N LEU A 142 -7.15 -16.19 -17.79
CA LEU A 142 -8.52 -16.05 -17.30
C LEU A 142 -9.58 -16.33 -18.37
N GLY A 143 -9.18 -16.49 -19.64
CA GLY A 143 -10.10 -16.52 -20.77
C GLY A 143 -10.51 -15.12 -21.25
N PRO A 144 -11.50 -14.99 -22.15
CA PRO A 144 -11.98 -13.68 -22.58
C PRO A 144 -12.60 -12.92 -21.40
N ALA A 145 -12.39 -11.61 -21.36
CA ALA A 145 -13.09 -10.73 -20.43
C ALA A 145 -14.60 -10.72 -20.73
N ASP A 146 -15.42 -10.61 -19.69
CA ASP A 146 -16.88 -10.50 -19.80
C ASP A 146 -17.29 -9.16 -20.44
N SER A 147 -16.50 -8.11 -20.21
CA SER A 147 -16.68 -6.81 -20.86
C SER A 147 -15.35 -6.10 -21.06
N VAL A 148 -15.26 -5.33 -22.14
CA VAL A 148 -14.12 -4.45 -22.41
C VAL A 148 -14.66 -3.07 -22.80
N SER A 149 -14.21 -2.04 -22.11
CA SER A 149 -14.64 -0.65 -22.35
C SER A 149 -13.45 0.30 -22.31
N THR A 150 -13.58 1.48 -22.92
CA THR A 150 -12.58 2.54 -22.83
C THR A 150 -13.01 3.56 -21.78
N ILE A 151 -12.13 3.90 -20.85
CA ILE A 151 -12.33 4.98 -19.90
C ILE A 151 -12.15 6.32 -20.64
N PRO A 152 -13.19 7.15 -20.81
CA PRO A 152 -13.14 8.29 -21.74
C PRO A 152 -12.09 9.35 -21.38
N GLN A 153 -11.84 9.53 -20.08
CA GLN A 153 -10.95 10.57 -19.55
C GLN A 153 -9.46 10.21 -19.72
N THR A 154 -9.10 8.96 -19.45
CA THR A 154 -7.70 8.49 -19.46
C THR A 154 -7.34 7.75 -20.75
N LYS A 155 -8.34 7.36 -21.57
CA LYS A 155 -8.21 6.47 -22.73
C LYS A 155 -7.71 5.06 -22.40
N GLU A 156 -7.62 4.73 -21.11
CA GLU A 156 -7.32 3.38 -20.64
C GLU A 156 -8.44 2.41 -21.03
N LYS A 157 -8.09 1.14 -21.16
CA LYS A 157 -9.05 0.07 -21.40
C LYS A 157 -9.34 -0.66 -20.10
N LYS A 158 -10.61 -0.81 -19.77
CA LYS A 158 -11.08 -1.57 -18.62
C LYS A 158 -11.55 -2.95 -19.09
N TYR A 159 -10.89 -4.00 -18.62
CA TYR A 159 -11.26 -5.40 -18.85
C TYR A 159 -11.92 -5.96 -17.59
N VAL A 160 -13.18 -6.35 -17.68
CA VAL A 160 -13.98 -6.83 -16.55
C VAL A 160 -14.08 -8.34 -16.57
N TYR A 161 -13.83 -8.98 -15.42
CA TYR A 161 -14.03 -10.41 -15.20
C TYR A 161 -14.95 -10.61 -14.01
N GLN A 162 -16.06 -11.32 -14.22
CA GLN A 162 -17.00 -11.71 -13.17
C GLN A 162 -16.39 -12.85 -12.35
N THR A 163 -16.48 -12.72 -11.03
CA THR A 163 -15.92 -13.68 -10.06
C THR A 163 -16.98 -14.18 -9.08
N GLY A 164 -18.25 -14.22 -9.50
CA GLY A 164 -19.39 -14.57 -8.65
C GLY A 164 -20.07 -13.31 -8.14
N ASP A 165 -20.10 -13.10 -6.82
CA ASP A 165 -20.71 -11.91 -6.20
C ASP A 165 -19.88 -10.62 -6.39
N TYR A 166 -18.72 -10.73 -7.03
CA TYR A 166 -17.73 -9.68 -7.20
C TYR A 166 -17.24 -9.63 -8.65
N GLU A 167 -16.65 -8.51 -9.04
CA GLU A 167 -15.97 -8.39 -10.33
C GLU A 167 -14.59 -7.77 -10.17
N LEU A 168 -13.67 -8.24 -11.02
CA LEU A 168 -12.34 -7.67 -11.19
C LEU A 168 -12.30 -6.79 -12.42
N GLU A 169 -11.89 -5.55 -12.24
CA GLU A 169 -11.63 -4.62 -13.33
C GLU A 169 -10.13 -4.41 -13.48
N PHE A 170 -9.56 -4.91 -14.57
CA PHE A 170 -8.18 -4.61 -14.94
C PHE A 170 -8.17 -3.35 -15.78
N VAL A 171 -7.64 -2.26 -15.24
CA VAL A 171 -7.43 -1.02 -15.98
C VAL A 171 -6.08 -1.11 -16.65
N VAL A 172 -6.08 -1.05 -17.97
CA VAL A 172 -4.92 -1.22 -18.85
C VAL A 172 -4.62 0.09 -19.55
N GLY A 173 -3.39 0.54 -19.45
CA GLY A 173 -2.93 1.81 -19.99
C GLY A 173 -1.46 1.76 -20.37
N HIS A 174 -0.92 2.94 -20.67
CA HIS A 174 0.52 3.12 -20.77
C HIS A 174 1.08 3.41 -19.39
N ASP A 175 2.07 2.61 -19.01
CA ASP A 175 2.80 2.78 -17.76
C ASP A 175 4.16 3.44 -18.04
N PRO A 176 4.37 4.70 -17.60
CA PRO A 176 5.60 5.43 -17.90
C PRO A 176 6.84 4.76 -17.29
N ASP A 177 6.67 3.91 -16.28
CA ASP A 177 7.78 3.27 -15.56
C ASP A 177 8.24 1.94 -16.18
N ILE A 178 7.48 1.38 -17.14
CA ILE A 178 7.78 0.10 -17.79
C ILE A 178 8.19 0.30 -19.25
N SER A 179 7.27 0.79 -20.08
CA SER A 179 7.51 0.99 -21.51
C SER A 179 6.38 1.81 -22.12
N GLN A 180 6.73 2.77 -22.99
CA GLN A 180 5.73 3.53 -23.73
C GLN A 180 5.09 2.73 -24.88
N HIS A 181 5.63 1.56 -25.22
CA HIS A 181 5.17 0.80 -26.39
C HIS A 181 4.24 -0.37 -26.04
N GLU A 182 4.17 -0.76 -24.77
CA GLU A 182 3.34 -1.87 -24.32
C GLU A 182 2.21 -1.40 -23.41
N LEU A 183 1.03 -2.00 -23.58
CA LEU A 183 -0.12 -1.75 -22.71
C LEU A 183 -0.13 -2.80 -21.59
N THR A 184 -0.05 -2.31 -20.36
CA THR A 184 0.01 -3.14 -19.15
C THR A 184 -1.07 -2.72 -18.18
N VAL A 185 -1.33 -3.55 -17.17
CA VAL A 185 -2.27 -3.23 -16.11
C VAL A 185 -1.67 -2.14 -15.21
N VAL A 186 -2.36 -1.01 -15.11
CA VAL A 186 -1.96 0.13 -14.27
C VAL A 186 -2.54 0.02 -12.85
N HIS A 187 -3.73 -0.54 -12.72
CA HIS A 187 -4.32 -0.91 -11.43
C HIS A 187 -5.46 -1.91 -11.64
N ILE A 188 -5.83 -2.60 -10.56
CA ILE A 188 -6.91 -3.57 -10.53
C ILE A 188 -7.93 -3.15 -9.49
N ASN A 189 -9.19 -3.03 -9.88
CA ASN A 189 -10.29 -2.81 -8.94
C ASN A 189 -10.98 -4.14 -8.64
N LEU A 190 -11.31 -4.36 -7.38
CA LEU A 190 -12.27 -5.35 -6.94
C LEU A 190 -13.48 -4.61 -6.38
N ILE A 191 -14.66 -4.93 -6.91
CA ILE A 191 -15.94 -4.37 -6.47
C ILE A 191 -16.99 -5.46 -6.37
N LYS A 192 -18.13 -5.16 -5.74
CA LYS A 192 -19.29 -6.05 -5.76
C LYS A 192 -19.93 -6.02 -7.16
N ALA A 193 -20.28 -7.19 -7.70
CA ALA A 193 -20.86 -7.28 -9.03
C ALA A 193 -22.20 -6.51 -9.12
N GLY A 194 -22.39 -5.77 -10.21
CA GLY A 194 -23.62 -4.99 -10.46
C GLY A 194 -23.83 -3.78 -9.54
N SER A 195 -22.75 -3.24 -8.95
CA SER A 195 -22.77 -2.03 -8.11
C SER A 195 -22.81 -0.72 -8.91
#